data_AF-Q5F8N9-F1
#
_entry.id   AF-Q5F8N9-F1
#
_cell.length_a   1.000
_cell.length_b   1.000
_cell.length_c   1.000
_cell.angle_alpha   90.00
_cell.angle_beta   90.00
_cell.angle_gamma   90.00
#
_symmetry.space_group_name_H-M   'P 1'
#
loop_
_entity.id
_entity.type
_entity.pdbx_description
1 polymer ?
#
loop_
_entity_poly.entity_id
_entity_poly.type
_entity_poly.pdbx_seq_one_letter_code
_entity_poly.pdbx_strand_id
1 'polypeptide(L)' 'MELGYTPYNLRTLRNRCKLTQAELAQIVGVKHYIQVGRWEAEPDTETRRADMPLEKWRQFLDWIEKTNAV' A
#
# COMPACT_ATOMS: atom_id res chain seq x y z
N MET A 1 -14.87 -1.17 -0.09
CA MET A 1 -13.71 -1.82 -0.74
C MET A 1 -14.11 -2.05 -2.18
N GLU A 2 -13.23 -1.71 -3.11
CA GLU A 2 -13.46 -1.81 -4.56
C GLU A 2 -12.99 -3.17 -5.08
N LEU A 3 -13.32 -3.52 -6.33
CA LEU A 3 -12.82 -4.76 -6.92
C LEU A 3 -11.39 -4.58 -7.43
N GLY A 4 -10.49 -5.50 -7.07
CA GLY A 4 -9.11 -5.52 -7.57
C GLY A 4 -8.12 -4.64 -6.80
N TYR A 5 -6.96 -4.37 -7.41
CA TYR A 5 -5.97 -3.45 -6.85
C TYR A 5 -6.33 -2.00 -7.21
N THR A 6 -6.63 -1.19 -6.20
CA THR A 6 -6.91 0.25 -6.33
C THR A 6 -6.22 1.03 -5.21
N PRO A 7 -5.93 2.33 -5.38
CA PRO A 7 -5.37 3.18 -4.32
C PRO A 7 -6.21 3.17 -3.04
N TYR A 8 -7.55 3.22 -3.19
CA TYR A 8 -8.49 3.05 -2.10
C TYR A 8 -8.30 1.73 -1.33
N ASN A 9 -8.16 0.60 -2.04
CA ASN A 9 -7.97 -0.71 -1.42
C ASN A 9 -6.63 -0.83 -0.71
N LEU A 10 -5.55 -0.31 -1.29
CA LEU A 10 -4.23 -0.25 -0.66
C LEU A 10 -4.30 0.50 0.67
N ARG A 11 -4.86 1.72 0.65
CA ARG A 11 -5.05 2.55 1.85
C ARG A 11 -5.92 1.86 2.90
N THR A 12 -6.99 1.21 2.45
CA THR A 12 -7.92 0.50 3.34
C THR A 12 -7.23 -0.66 4.05
N LEU A 13 -6.45 -1.48 3.33
CA LEU A 13 -5.73 -2.61 3.93
C LEU A 13 -4.63 -2.14 4.87
N ARG A 14 -3.84 -1.12 4.47
CA ARG A 14 -2.82 -0.53 5.34
C ARG A 14 -3.42 -0.07 6.67
N ASN A 15 -4.55 0.64 6.61
CA ASN A 15 -5.24 1.12 7.81
C ASN A 15 -5.81 -0.03 8.66
N ARG A 16 -6.32 -1.11 8.05
CA ARG A 16 -6.79 -2.30 8.77
C ARG A 16 -5.66 -2.98 9.55
N CYS A 17 -4.46 -3.03 8.97
CA CYS A 17 -3.26 -3.51 9.64
C CYS A 17 -2.65 -2.49 10.62
N LYS A 18 -3.28 -1.33 10.83
CA LYS A 18 -2.80 -0.23 11.68
C LYS A 18 -1.39 0.26 11.32
N LEU A 19 -1.02 0.16 10.04
CA LEU A 19 0.30 0.58 9.56
C LEU A 19 0.28 2.04 9.13
N THR A 20 1.35 2.75 9.45
CA THR A 20 1.72 4.02 8.82
C THR A 20 2.24 3.80 7.40
N GLN A 21 2.28 4.85 6.58
CA GLN A 21 2.90 4.79 5.25
C GLN A 21 4.40 4.47 5.33
N ALA A 22 5.07 4.87 6.41
CA ALA A 22 6.48 4.57 6.64
C ALA A 22 6.71 3.07 6.93
N GLU A 23 5.88 2.47 7.79
CA GLU A 23 5.97 1.03 8.08
C GLU A 23 5.63 0.19 6.84
N LEU A 24 4.62 0.57 6.07
CA LEU A 24 4.34 -0.10 4.79
C LEU A 24 5.53 0.00 3.84
N ALA A 25 6.15 1.19 3.71
CA ALA A 25 7.34 1.36 2.89
C ALA A 25 8.50 0.46 3.35
N GLN A 26 8.69 0.29 4.65
CA GLN A 26 9.69 -0.64 5.20
C GLN A 26 9.37 -2.09 4.85
N ILE A 27 8.12 -2.53 5.03
CA ILE A 27 7.66 -3.89 4.72
C ILE A 27 7.93 -4.23 3.26
N VAL A 28 7.64 -3.30 2.33
CA VAL A 28 7.83 -3.54 0.89
C VAL A 28 9.20 -3.10 0.37
N GLY A 29 10.12 -2.66 1.24
CA GLY A 29 11.49 -2.30 0.88
C GLY A 29 11.60 -1.08 -0.05
N VAL A 30 10.83 -0.03 0.21
CA VAL A 30 10.91 1.26 -0.49
C VAL A 30 11.55 2.33 0.38
N LYS A 31 12.48 3.08 -0.20
CA LYS A 31 13.34 4.05 0.50
C LYS A 31 12.58 5.24 1.14
N HIS A 32 11.49 5.69 0.53
CA HIS A 32 10.76 6.88 0.97
C HIS A 32 9.26 6.60 1.11
N TYR A 33 8.70 6.87 2.29
CA TYR A 33 7.26 6.71 2.56
C TYR A 33 6.36 7.54 1.62
N ILE A 34 6.88 8.65 1.08
CA ILE A 34 6.19 9.48 0.08
C ILE A 34 5.71 8.64 -1.10
N GLN A 35 6.47 7.60 -1.49
CA GLN A 35 6.09 6.70 -2.57
C GLN A 35 4.77 5.96 -2.27
N VAL A 36 4.55 5.56 -1.02
CA VAL A 36 3.27 4.96 -0.58
C VAL A 36 2.15 5.98 -0.70
N GLY A 37 2.39 7.24 -0.32
CA GLY A 37 1.42 8.31 -0.53
C GLY A 37 1.01 8.50 -1.99
N ARG A 38 1.96 8.32 -2.93
CA ARG A 38 1.68 8.36 -4.38
C ARG A 38 0.90 7.16 -4.88
N TRP A 39 1.08 5.99 -4.27
CA TRP A 39 0.32 4.78 -4.59
C TRP A 39 -1.12 4.81 -4.07
N GLU A 40 -1.33 5.50 -2.94
CA GLU A 40 -2.65 5.70 -2.32
C GLU A 40 -3.39 6.93 -2.87
N ALA A 41 -2.77 7.70 -3.77
CA ALA A 41 -3.37 8.85 -4.40
C ALA A 41 -4.34 8.43 -5.51
N GLU A 42 -5.55 8.97 -5.46
CA GLU A 42 -6.55 8.80 -6.52
C GLU A 42 -6.12 9.55 -7.80
N PRO A 43 -6.55 9.09 -8.99
CA PRO A 43 -6.16 9.69 -10.28
C PRO A 43 -6.41 11.19 -10.39
N ASP A 44 -7.50 11.68 -9.81
CA ASP A 44 -7.95 13.08 -9.94
C ASP A 44 -7.44 13.99 -8.80
N THR A 45 -6.23 13.70 -8.28
CA THR A 45 -5.62 14.50 -7.22
C THR A 45 -4.41 15.28 -7.72
N GLU A 46 -4.17 16.46 -7.15
CA GLU A 46 -2.96 17.28 -7.43
C GLU A 46 -1.64 16.57 -7.06
N THR A 47 -1.73 15.45 -6.33
CA THR A 47 -0.56 14.67 -5.94
C THR A 47 -0.06 13.86 -7.13
N ARG A 48 1.26 13.84 -7.34
CA ARG A 48 1.89 12.99 -8.36
C ARG A 48 1.61 11.51 -8.07
N ARG A 49 0.55 10.96 -8.66
CA ARG A 49 0.19 9.54 -8.56
C ARG A 49 1.29 8.66 -9.15
N ALA A 50 1.46 7.49 -8.55
CA ALA A 50 2.27 6.41 -9.11
C ALA A 50 1.53 5.09 -8.88
N ASP A 51 1.74 4.11 -9.76
CA ASP A 51 1.26 2.75 -9.52
C ASP A 51 2.24 1.99 -8.62
N MET A 52 1.71 1.17 -7.72
CA MET A 52 2.52 0.22 -6.96
C MET A 52 2.91 -0.94 -7.89
N PRO A 53 4.19 -1.31 -7.99
CA PRO A 53 4.57 -2.50 -8.73
C PRO A 53 3.87 -3.74 -8.18
N LEU A 54 3.42 -4.63 -9.07
CA LEU A 54 2.69 -5.85 -8.68
C LEU A 54 3.47 -6.72 -7.69
N GLU A 55 4.80 -6.78 -7.80
CA GLU A 55 5.67 -7.47 -6.85
C GLU A 55 5.52 -6.93 -5.43
N LYS A 56 5.52 -5.60 -5.26
CA LYS A 56 5.38 -4.96 -3.94
C LYS A 56 4.00 -5.19 -3.37
N TRP A 57 2.97 -5.18 -4.22
CA TRP A 57 1.62 -5.51 -3.81
C TRP A 57 1.51 -6.95 -3.27
N ARG A 58 2.08 -7.92 -4.00
CA ARG A 58 2.15 -9.32 -3.56
C ARG A 58 2.94 -9.48 -2.27
N GLN A 59 4.07 -8.76 -2.13
CA GLN A 59 4.87 -8.74 -0.91
C GLN A 59 4.05 -8.22 0.29
N PHE A 60 3.23 -7.19 0.10
CA PHE A 60 2.36 -6.69 1.15
C PHE A 60 1.28 -7.71 1.52
N LEU A 61 0.61 -8.34 0.53
CA LEU A 61 -0.38 -9.37 0.80
C LEU A 61 0.19 -10.58 1.56
N ASP A 62 1.38 -11.05 1.16
CA ASP A 62 2.09 -12.13 1.85
C ASP A 62 2.43 -11.76 3.31
N TRP A 63 2.84 -10.51 3.56
CA TRP A 63 3.06 -10.02 4.91
C TRP A 63 1.77 -9.99 5.75
N ILE A 64 0.65 -9.56 5.16
CA ILE A 64 -0.67 -9.55 5.83
C ILE A 64 -1.10 -10.97 6.18
N GLU A 65 -0.96 -11.91 5.25
CA GLU A 65 -1.31 -13.33 5.46
C GLU A 65 -0.50 -13.91 6.62
N LYS A 66 0.81 -13.69 6.62
CA LYS A 66 1.70 -14.16 7.68
C LYS A 66 1.43 -13.52 9.03
N THR A 67 1.00 -12.26 9.06
CA THR A 67 0.77 -11.51 10.30
C THR A 67 -0.62 -11.78 10.88
N ASN A 68 -1.64 -12.02 10.05
CA ASN A 68 -2.99 -12.36 10.51
C ASN A 68 -3.19 -13.85 10.80
N ALA A 69 -2.27 -14.71 10.35
CA ALA A 69 -2.27 -16.12 10.70
C ALA A 69 -1.79 -16.41 12.14
N VAL A 70 -1.39 -15.36 12.88
CA VAL A 70 -0.92 -15.41 14.28
C VAL A 70 -1.97 -14.77 15.19
#